data_AF-A0AA88H3Z1-F1
#
_entry.id   AF-A0AA88H3Z1-F1
#
_cell.length_a   1.000
_cell.length_b   1.000
_cell.length_c   1.000
_cell.angle_alpha   90.00
_cell.angle_beta   90.00
_cell.angle_gamma   90.00
#
_symmetry.space_group_name_H-M   'P 1'
#
loop_
_entity.id
_entity.type
_entity.pdbx_description
1 polymer ?
#
loop_
_entity_poly.entity_id
_entity_poly.type
_entity_poly.pdbx_seq_one_letter_code
_entity_poly.pdbx_strand_id
1 'polypeptide(L)'
;MLTPHGSLDISKKSILSLYRLILREGNQFPNKIQRTFVKQKAAQMFRIKYEHDDELRDAVRLAMTHIDNIRAQVASHKLMYVDDRLTQEDFQRLKKEQEEKKTAQYRIDEASKWDQ
;
A
#
# COMPACT_ATOMS: atom_id res chain seq x y z
N MET A 1 10.51 -31.98 8.80
CA MET A 1 10.83 -31.00 9.86
C MET A 1 10.50 -29.62 9.32
N LEU A 2 9.45 -28.97 9.84
CA LEU A 2 9.06 -27.62 9.42
C LEU A 2 9.99 -26.62 10.12
N THR A 3 10.84 -25.94 9.36
CA THR A 3 11.63 -24.80 9.85
C THR A 3 10.69 -23.73 10.38
N PRO A 4 10.86 -23.24 11.63
CA PRO A 4 10.01 -22.19 12.16
C PRO A 4 10.22 -20.93 11.32
N HIS A 5 9.12 -20.40 10.77
CA HIS A 5 9.12 -19.12 10.06
C HIS A 5 9.82 -18.06 10.92
N GLY A 6 10.73 -17.30 10.28
CA GLY A 6 11.59 -16.32 10.94
C GLY A 6 10.83 -15.47 11.95
N SER A 7 11.33 -15.45 13.18
CA SER A 7 10.75 -14.68 14.27
C SER A 7 10.63 -13.21 13.86
N LEU A 8 9.42 -12.66 13.92
CA LEU A 8 9.15 -11.23 13.72
C LEU A 8 10.06 -10.41 14.64
N ASP A 9 10.87 -9.51 14.06
CA ASP A 9 11.81 -8.68 14.82
C ASP A 9 11.07 -7.55 15.56
N ILE A 10 10.88 -7.76 16.87
CA ILE A 10 10.28 -6.80 17.80
C ILE A 10 11.33 -5.95 18.54
N SER A 11 12.56 -5.88 18.05
CA SER A 11 13.56 -4.99 18.62
C SER A 11 13.12 -3.53 18.52
N LYS A 12 13.54 -2.71 19.49
CA LYS A 12 13.24 -1.26 19.50
C LYS A 12 13.65 -0.57 18.20
N LYS A 13 14.75 -1.00 17.58
CA LYS A 13 15.23 -0.46 16.30
C LYS A 13 14.24 -0.75 15.16
N SER A 14 13.74 -1.98 15.10
CA SER A 14 12.79 -2.41 14.06
C SER A 14 11.41 -1.77 14.25
N ILE A 15 10.93 -1.67 15.49
CA ILE A 15 9.70 -0.94 15.84
C ILE A 15 9.80 0.55 15.44
N LEU A 16 10.91 1.22 15.76
CA LEU A 16 11.11 2.63 15.37
C LEU A 16 11.22 2.80 13.85
N SER A 17 11.81 1.82 13.16
CA SER A 17 11.90 1.83 11.69
C SER A 17 10.52 1.65 11.06
N LEU A 18 9.70 0.76 11.62
CA LEU A 18 8.30 0.55 11.20
C LEU A 18 7.46 1.81 11.41
N TYR A 19 7.59 2.46 12.57
CA TYR A 19 6.92 3.73 12.85
C TYR A 19 7.28 4.82 11.82
N ARG A 20 8.57 4.99 11.51
CA ARG A 20 9.03 5.94 10.48
C ARG A 20 8.47 5.60 9.10
N LEU A 21 8.40 4.32 8.76
CA LEU A 21 7.85 3.86 7.49
C LEU A 21 6.37 4.21 7.37
N ILE A 22 5.56 3.93 8.41
CA ILE A 22 4.13 4.30 8.44
C ILE A 22 3.95 5.80 8.24
N LEU A 23 4.75 6.63 8.93
CA LEU A 23 4.67 8.09 8.77
C LEU A 23 5.08 8.53 7.36
N ARG A 24 6.11 7.92 6.77
CA ARG A 24 6.57 8.22 5.42
C ARG A 24 5.50 7.90 4.38
N GLU A 25 4.88 6.73 4.46
CA GLU A 25 3.81 6.33 3.54
C GLU A 25 2.54 7.17 3.78
N GLY A 26 2.17 7.39 5.05
CA GLY A 26 1.01 8.22 5.41
C GLY A 26 1.14 9.67 4.94
N ASN A 27 2.35 10.24 4.89
CA ASN A 27 2.56 11.59 4.37
C ASN A 27 2.30 11.72 2.86
N GLN A 28 2.20 10.60 2.13
CA GLN A 28 1.87 10.61 0.70
C GLN A 28 0.37 10.79 0.44
N PHE A 29 -0.49 10.72 1.47
CA PHE A 29 -1.89 11.06 1.30
C PHE A 29 -2.03 12.52 0.87
N PRO A 30 -2.83 12.84 -0.16
CA PRO A 30 -3.02 14.21 -0.63
C PRO A 30 -3.88 15.04 0.34
N ASN A 31 -4.81 14.42 1.07
CA ASN A 31 -5.65 15.10 2.05
C ASN A 31 -4.94 15.27 3.41
N LYS A 32 -4.94 16.50 3.94
CA LYS A 32 -4.39 16.84 5.27
C LYS A 32 -5.07 16.06 6.41
N ILE A 33 -6.38 15.80 6.31
CA ILE A 33 -7.12 15.06 7.33
C ILE A 33 -6.61 13.63 7.41
N GLN A 34 -6.46 12.95 6.27
CA GLN A 34 -5.92 11.57 6.20
C GLN A 34 -4.48 11.49 6.71
N ARG A 35 -3.60 12.43 6.31
CA ARG A 35 -2.22 12.52 6.85
C ARG A 35 -2.22 12.65 8.38
N THR A 36 -3.08 13.52 8.90
CA THR A 36 -3.18 13.77 10.35
C THR A 36 -3.71 12.55 11.08
N PHE A 37 -4.73 11.89 10.53
CA PHE A 37 -5.32 10.67 11.08
C PHE A 37 -4.30 9.55 11.18
N VAL A 38 -3.55 9.26 10.10
CA VAL A 38 -2.49 8.24 10.11
C VAL A 38 -1.42 8.55 11.15
N LYS A 39 -0.99 9.82 11.23
CA LYS A 39 0.00 10.26 12.24
C LYS A 39 -0.50 10.05 13.66
N GLN A 40 -1.76 10.39 13.94
CA GLN A 40 -2.36 10.21 15.27
C GLN A 40 -2.52 8.73 15.62
N LYS A 41 -3.02 7.91 14.69
CA LYS A 41 -3.16 6.46 14.89
C LYS A 41 -1.83 5.76 15.11
N ALA A 42 -0.81 6.09 14.32
CA ALA A 42 0.54 5.59 14.52
C ALA A 42 1.10 6.02 15.89
N ALA A 43 0.92 7.28 16.28
CA ALA A 43 1.39 7.74 17.59
C ALA A 43 0.68 7.03 18.75
N GLN A 44 -0.61 6.73 18.63
CA GLN A 44 -1.35 5.98 19.65
C GLN A 44 -0.83 4.55 19.76
N MET A 45 -0.73 3.82 18.64
CA MET A 45 -0.32 2.42 18.60
C MET A 45 1.08 2.21 19.20
N PHE A 46 2.05 3.04 18.83
CA PHE A 46 3.45 2.88 19.26
C PHE A 46 3.75 3.51 20.64
N ARG A 47 2.78 4.18 21.28
CA ARG A 47 2.89 4.69 22.66
C ARG A 47 2.29 3.76 23.70
N ILE A 48 1.47 2.81 23.29
CA ILE A 48 0.91 1.80 24.20
C ILE A 48 2.07 0.97 24.76
N LYS A 49 2.05 0.76 26.08
CA LYS A 49 2.94 -0.19 26.74
C LYS A 49 2.27 -1.55 26.65
N TYR A 50 2.96 -2.51 26.04
CA TYR A 50 2.55 -3.90 25.99
C TYR A 50 3.18 -4.63 27.18
N GLU A 51 2.38 -5.42 27.90
CA GLU A 51 2.85 -6.17 29.06
C GLU A 51 3.53 -7.48 28.65
N HIS A 52 3.16 -8.00 27.48
CA HIS A 52 3.66 -9.27 26.95
C HIS A 52 4.24 -9.11 25.53
N ASP A 53 5.31 -9.86 25.26
CA ASP A 53 5.98 -9.86 23.96
C ASP A 53 5.07 -10.34 22.82
N ASP A 54 4.11 -11.22 23.11
CA ASP A 54 3.15 -11.72 22.10
C ASP A 54 2.18 -10.62 21.66
N GLU A 55 1.70 -9.80 22.58
CA GLU A 55 0.86 -8.64 22.26
C GLU A 55 1.63 -7.61 21.42
N LEU A 56 2.91 -7.41 21.74
CA LEU A 56 3.79 -6.55 20.97
C LEU A 56 4.00 -7.11 19.55
N ARG A 57 4.19 -8.42 19.42
CA ARG A 57 4.32 -9.09 18.10
C ARG A 57 3.07 -8.93 17.27
N ASP A 58 1.89 -9.13 17.86
CA ASP A 58 0.63 -8.95 17.15
C ASP A 58 0.39 -7.50 16.76
N ALA A 59 0.75 -6.54 17.63
CA ALA A 59 0.70 -5.12 17.29
C ALA A 59 1.66 -4.76 16.14
N VAL A 60 2.88 -5.29 16.13
CA VAL A 60 3.86 -5.10 15.04
C VAL A 60 3.33 -5.71 13.74
N ARG A 61 2.75 -6.92 13.79
CA ARG A 61 2.13 -7.56 12.63
C ARG A 61 0.96 -6.73 12.09
N LEU A 62 0.09 -6.23 12.96
CA LEU A 62 -1.02 -5.35 12.59
C LEU A 62 -0.51 -4.05 11.94
N ALA A 63 0.54 -3.45 12.51
CA ALA A 63 1.17 -2.25 11.96
C ALA A 63 1.76 -2.48 10.56
N MET A 64 2.36 -3.66 10.29
CA MET A 64 2.80 -4.03 8.95
C MET A 64 1.63 -4.11 7.96
N THR A 65 0.53 -4.74 8.33
CA THR A 65 -0.69 -4.80 7.48
C THR A 65 -1.25 -3.40 7.19
N HIS A 66 -1.15 -2.46 8.14
CA HIS A 66 -1.58 -1.09 7.91
C HIS A 66 -0.73 -0.35 6.88
N ILE A 67 0.56 -0.68 6.73
CA ILE A 67 1.42 -0.08 5.70
C ILE A 67 0.88 -0.43 4.30
N ASP A 68 0.55 -1.69 4.06
CA ASP A 68 0.06 -2.13 2.76
C ASP A 68 -1.30 -1.48 2.44
N ASN A 69 -2.17 -1.36 3.45
CA ASN A 69 -3.43 -0.64 3.31
C ASN A 69 -3.22 0.86 3.00
N ILE A 70 -2.28 1.53 3.69
CA ILE A 70 -1.94 2.93 3.42
C ILE A 70 -1.43 3.09 1.98
N ARG A 71 -0.51 2.21 1.54
CA ARG A 71 0.02 2.23 0.17
C ARG A 71 -1.08 2.03 -0.87
N ALA A 72 -1.98 1.07 -0.65
CA ALA A 72 -3.11 0.82 -1.54
C ALA A 72 -4.05 2.02 -1.62
N GLN A 73 -4.38 2.65 -0.49
CA GLN A 73 -5.23 3.84 -0.46
C GLN A 73 -4.55 5.06 -1.13
N VAL A 74 -3.26 5.26 -0.90
CA VAL A 74 -2.48 6.32 -1.58
C VAL A 74 -2.45 6.08 -3.09
N ALA A 75 -2.21 4.84 -3.54
CA ALA A 75 -2.20 4.49 -4.95
C ALA A 75 -3.59 4.67 -5.60
N SER A 76 -4.65 4.21 -4.94
CA SER A 76 -6.04 4.39 -5.38
C SER A 76 -6.38 5.88 -5.51
N HIS A 77 -6.02 6.68 -4.51
CA HIS A 77 -6.26 8.13 -4.54
C HIS A 77 -5.42 8.84 -5.61
N LYS A 78 -4.20 8.36 -5.93
CA LYS A 78 -3.44 8.88 -7.06
C LYS A 78 -4.14 8.58 -8.37
N LEU A 79 -4.63 7.36 -8.58
CA LEU A 79 -5.34 6.99 -9.81
C LEU A 79 -6.64 7.79 -10.00
N MET A 80 -7.42 7.98 -8.93
CA MET A 80 -8.70 8.70 -9.00
C MET A 80 -8.55 10.18 -9.37
N TYR A 81 -7.45 10.83 -8.98
CA TYR A 81 -7.21 12.26 -9.23
C TYR A 81 -6.15 12.53 -10.30
N VAL A 82 -5.57 11.49 -10.89
CA VAL A 82 -4.88 11.62 -12.18
C VAL A 82 -5.90 12.09 -13.22
N ASP A 83 -7.16 11.65 -13.16
CA ASP A 83 -8.25 12.16 -14.02
C ASP A 83 -8.53 13.66 -13.89
N ASP A 84 -8.54 14.22 -12.68
CA ASP A 84 -8.90 15.64 -12.46
C ASP A 84 -7.80 16.64 -12.87
N ARG A 85 -6.57 16.16 -13.15
CA ARG A 85 -5.44 17.00 -13.62
C ARG A 85 -5.11 16.79 -15.09
N LEU A 86 -5.67 15.76 -15.71
CA LEU A 86 -5.55 15.54 -17.14
C LEU A 86 -6.46 16.54 -17.83
N THR A 87 -5.94 17.24 -18.84
CA THR A 87 -6.83 17.92 -19.78
C THR A 87 -7.74 16.85 -20.40
N GLN A 88 -8.91 17.26 -20.89
CA GLN A 88 -9.86 16.34 -21.52
C GLN A 88 -9.22 15.54 -22.68
N GLU A 89 -8.17 16.10 -23.29
CA GLU A 89 -7.35 15.45 -24.33
C GLU A 89 -6.46 14.33 -23.78
N ASP A 90 -5.77 14.55 -22.65
CA ASP A 90 -4.92 13.52 -22.07
C ASP A 90 -5.74 12.35 -21.49
N PHE A 91 -6.94 12.63 -20.99
CA PHE A 91 -7.90 11.60 -20.57
C PHE A 91 -8.31 10.68 -21.73
N GLN A 92 -8.66 11.27 -22.87
CA GLN A 92 -9.00 10.50 -24.07
C GLN A 92 -7.82 9.68 -24.59
N ARG A 93 -6.59 10.23 -24.50
CA ARG A 93 -5.37 9.53 -24.91
C ARG A 93 -5.07 8.33 -24.02
N LEU A 94 -5.19 8.45 -22.70
CA LEU A 94 -4.99 7.35 -21.76
C LEU A 94 -6.06 6.26 -21.88
N LYS A 95 -7.31 6.65 -22.12
CA LYS A 95 -8.40 5.70 -22.39
C LYS A 95 -8.11 4.89 -23.66
N LYS A 96 -7.64 5.56 -24.72
CA LYS A 96 -7.23 4.90 -25.97
C LYS A 96 -6.04 3.96 -25.76
N GLU A 97 -5.01 4.37 -25.01
CA GLU A 97 -3.88 3.48 -24.67
C GLU A 97 -4.31 2.25 -23.85
N GLN A 98 -5.28 2.39 -22.93
CA GLN A 98 -5.83 1.24 -22.20
C GLN A 98 -6.63 0.29 -23.10
N GLU A 99 -7.46 0.83 -24.00
CA GLU A 99 -8.19 0.04 -24.98
C GLU A 99 -7.23 -0.69 -25.93
N GLU A 100 -6.18 -0.02 -26.41
CA GLU A 100 -5.13 -0.63 -27.23
C GLU A 100 -4.37 -1.74 -26.48
N LYS A 101 -4.02 -1.52 -25.21
CA LYS A 101 -3.41 -2.58 -24.37
C LYS A 101 -4.33 -3.78 -24.16
N LYS A 102 -5.62 -3.56 -23.90
CA LYS A 102 -6.60 -4.65 -23.79
C LYS A 102 -6.72 -5.41 -25.11
N THR A 103 -6.79 -4.69 -26.23
CA THR A 103 -6.90 -5.30 -27.56
C THR A 103 -5.65 -6.10 -27.91
N ALA A 104 -4.46 -5.60 -27.57
CA ALA A 104 -3.20 -6.32 -27.73
C ALA A 104 -3.18 -7.59 -26.86
N GLN A 105 -3.65 -7.51 -25.62
CA GLN A 105 -3.76 -8.67 -24.74
C GLN A 105 -4.71 -9.73 -25.32
N TYR A 106 -5.88 -9.34 -25.83
CA TYR A 106 -6.80 -10.26 -26.50
C TYR A 106 -6.17 -10.95 -27.71
N ARG A 107 -5.38 -10.23 -28.52
CA ARG A 107 -4.67 -10.82 -29.67
C ARG A 107 -3.60 -11.82 -29.24
N ILE A 108 -2.88 -11.55 -28.14
CA ILE A 108 -1.86 -12.45 -27.58
C ILE A 108 -2.54 -13.71 -27.00
N ASP A 109 -3.65 -13.52 -26.29
CA ASP A 109 -4.42 -14.59 -25.68
C ASP A 109 -5.14 -15.45 -26.74
N GLU A 110 -5.60 -14.87 -27.85
CA GLU A 110 -6.09 -15.62 -29.01
C GLU A 110 -4.96 -16.38 -29.69
N ALA A 111 -3.84 -15.74 -30.02
CA ALA A 111 -2.70 -16.41 -30.67
C ALA A 111 -2.21 -17.62 -29.85
N SER A 112 -2.15 -17.49 -28.52
CA SER A 112 -1.76 -18.61 -27.64
C SER A 112 -2.79 -19.75 -27.58
N LYS A 113 -4.06 -19.52 -27.95
CA LYS A 113 -5.10 -20.55 -27.98
C LYS A 113 -5.18 -21.31 -29.30
N TRP A 114 -4.65 -20.74 -30.39
CA TRP A 114 -4.64 -21.38 -31.71
C TRP A 114 -3.38 -22.22 -31.97
N ASP A 115 -2.32 -22.06 -31.16
CA ASP A 115 -1.09 -22.85 -31.20
C ASP A 115 -1.13 -24.12 -30.29
N GLN A 116 -2.30 -24.49 -29.74
CA GLN A 116 -2.56 -25.76 -29.02
C GLN A 116 -3.50 -26.67 -29.81
#